data_AF-A0A0Q8WK14-F1
#
_entry.id   AF-A0A0Q8WK14-F1
#
_cell.length_a   1.000
_cell.length_b   1.000
_cell.length_c   1.000
_cell.angle_alpha   90.00
_cell.angle_beta   90.00
_cell.angle_gamma   90.00
#
_symmetry.space_group_name_H-M   'P 1'
#
loop_
_entity.id
_entity.type
_entity.pdbx_description
1 polymer ?
#
loop_
_entity_poly.entity_id
_entity_poly.type
_entity_poly.pdbx_seq_one_letter_code
_entity_poly.pdbx_strand_id
1 'polypeptide(L)'
;MEGRPTADETDDGTERSRRPDWFHRGHPVFFPLAGFFTGMVSIIVVPGVYAAVIKGLAGYDRAEELFPFVLLLLVVPIAMLVPRRTRRFARYMLLGMVATIVVVGGVAAAVLFFLLKKDA
;
A
#
# COMPACT_ATOMS: atom_id res chain seq x y z
N MET A 1 16.34 17.09 67.27
CA MET A 1 16.97 16.88 65.96
C MET A 1 15.92 16.19 65.10
N GLU A 2 15.05 16.95 64.44
CA GLU A 2 14.13 16.40 63.43
C GLU A 2 14.40 17.12 62.12
N GLY A 3 14.89 16.36 61.15
CA GLY A 3 15.28 16.83 59.83
C GLY A 3 14.80 15.87 58.76
N ARG A 4 13.69 16.27 58.13
CA ARG A 4 13.22 16.01 56.75
C ARG A 4 12.68 14.61 56.36
N PRO A 5 11.52 14.58 55.68
CA PRO A 5 11.08 13.40 54.95
C PRO A 5 12.00 13.19 53.74
N THR A 6 12.52 11.98 53.56
CA THR A 6 13.25 11.57 52.35
C THR A 6 12.26 11.50 51.20
N ALA A 7 12.21 12.57 50.42
CA ALA A 7 11.73 12.53 49.05
C ALA A 7 12.74 11.71 48.23
N ASP A 8 12.45 10.42 48.03
CA ASP A 8 13.02 9.63 46.94
C ASP A 8 12.14 8.40 46.64
N GLU A 9 10.84 8.64 46.52
CA GLU A 9 9.86 7.64 46.08
C GLU A 9 9.04 8.18 44.90
N THR A 10 9.69 8.98 44.07
CA THR A 10 9.14 9.44 42.80
C THR A 10 10.26 9.45 41.79
N ASP A 11 10.10 8.62 40.76
CA ASP A 11 10.54 8.86 39.38
C ASP A 11 11.47 7.78 38.76
N ASP A 12 11.13 6.50 38.91
CA ASP A 12 11.68 5.45 38.01
C ASP A 12 10.61 4.52 37.42
N GLY A 13 9.33 4.88 37.60
CA GLY A 13 8.17 4.13 37.07
C GLY A 13 7.43 4.83 35.93
N THR A 14 7.72 6.10 35.66
CA THR A 14 6.85 6.96 34.82
C THR A 14 7.42 7.26 33.43
N GLU A 15 8.68 6.92 33.15
CA GLU A 15 9.28 7.11 31.81
C GLU A 15 9.04 5.95 30.84
N ARG A 16 8.70 4.75 31.33
CA ARG A 16 8.43 3.59 30.44
C ARG A 16 7.05 3.66 29.74
N SER A 17 6.22 4.67 30.04
CA SER A 17 4.84 4.78 29.54
C SER A 17 4.57 5.98 28.61
N ARG A 18 5.58 6.68 28.08
CA ARG A 18 5.38 7.89 27.26
C ARG A 18 5.64 7.76 25.75
N ARG A 19 5.90 6.56 25.22
CA ARG A 19 5.81 6.35 23.76
C ARG A 19 4.53 5.58 23.44
N PRO A 20 3.65 6.11 22.58
CA PRO A 20 2.40 5.43 22.25
C PRO A 20 2.65 4.04 21.67
N ASP A 21 2.13 3.01 22.34
CA ASP A 21 2.40 1.61 21.99
C ASP A 21 1.90 1.22 20.59
N TRP A 22 0.97 1.98 20.00
CA TRP A 22 0.50 1.81 18.62
C TRP A 22 1.59 2.11 17.57
N PHE A 23 2.65 2.85 17.94
CA PHE A 23 3.78 3.13 17.05
C PHE A 23 4.73 1.94 16.93
N HIS A 24 4.52 0.87 17.72
CA HIS A 24 5.23 -0.38 17.54
C HIS A 24 4.75 -1.06 16.25
N ARG A 25 5.47 -0.77 15.16
CA ARG A 25 5.51 -1.58 13.92
C ARG A 25 5.92 -3.05 14.15
N GLY A 26 5.91 -3.53 15.39
CA GLY A 26 6.15 -4.89 15.82
C GLY A 26 4.90 -5.78 15.87
N HIS A 27 3.70 -5.25 15.61
CA HIS A 27 2.51 -6.10 15.56
C HIS A 27 2.55 -7.04 14.33
N PRO A 28 2.43 -8.36 14.51
CA PRO A 28 2.70 -9.35 13.46
C PRO A 28 1.81 -9.22 12.22
N VAL A 29 0.66 -8.55 12.34
CA VAL A 29 -0.30 -8.33 11.23
C VAL A 29 -0.05 -7.04 10.44
N PHE A 30 0.78 -6.12 10.96
CA PHE A 30 0.98 -4.81 10.32
C PHE A 30 1.62 -4.94 8.94
N PHE A 31 2.73 -5.67 8.83
CA PHE A 31 3.43 -5.87 7.56
C PHE A 31 2.56 -6.52 6.47
N PRO A 32 1.79 -7.59 6.79
CA PRO A 32 0.81 -8.14 5.86
C PRO A 32 -0.25 -7.14 5.41
N LEU A 33 -0.92 -6.44 6.34
CA LEU A 33 -1.97 -5.46 6.01
C LEU A 33 -1.40 -4.31 5.18
N ALA A 34 -0.31 -3.71 5.64
CA ALA A 34 0.33 -2.59 4.95
C ALA A 34 0.76 -3.01 3.54
N GLY A 35 1.34 -4.20 3.37
CA GLY A 35 1.68 -4.74 2.06
C GLY A 35 0.45 -4.84 1.17
N PHE A 36 -0.58 -5.56 1.63
CA PHE A 36 -1.83 -5.75 0.89
C PHE A 36 -2.47 -4.45 0.43
N PHE A 37 -2.71 -3.50 1.36
CA PHE A 37 -3.31 -2.21 1.03
C PHE A 37 -2.43 -1.37 0.10
N THR A 38 -1.11 -1.40 0.29
CA THR A 38 -0.17 -0.75 -0.65
C THR A 38 -0.32 -1.33 -2.06
N GLY A 39 -0.45 -2.66 -2.16
CA GLY A 39 -0.72 -3.34 -3.42
C GLY A 39 -2.01 -2.87 -4.08
N MET A 40 -3.10 -2.79 -3.34
CA MET A 40 -4.38 -2.29 -3.87
C MET A 40 -4.28 -0.84 -4.35
N VAL A 41 -3.74 0.04 -3.50
CA VAL A 41 -3.56 1.47 -3.83
C VAL A 41 -2.71 1.63 -5.08
N SER A 42 -1.66 0.82 -5.24
CA SER A 42 -0.81 0.92 -6.41
C SER A 42 -1.54 0.60 -7.73
N ILE A 43 -2.47 -0.36 -7.74
CA ILE A 43 -3.27 -0.69 -8.94
C ILE A 43 -4.35 0.36 -9.21
N ILE A 44 -4.94 0.94 -8.18
CA ILE A 44 -6.03 1.91 -8.32
C ILE A 44 -5.50 3.29 -8.71
N VAL A 45 -4.49 3.77 -7.96
CA VAL A 45 -4.07 5.18 -8.02
C VAL A 45 -3.00 5.39 -9.09
N VAL A 46 -2.00 4.49 -9.17
CA VAL A 46 -0.82 4.76 -10.01
C VAL A 46 -1.16 4.86 -11.50
N PRO A 47 -1.96 3.96 -12.10
CA PRO A 47 -2.32 4.09 -13.50
C PRO A 47 -3.10 5.37 -13.80
N GLY A 48 -4.02 5.76 -12.92
CA GLY A 48 -4.79 7.00 -13.07
C GLY A 48 -3.91 8.24 -13.01
N VAL A 49 -3.01 8.30 -12.01
CA VAL A 49 -2.06 9.42 -11.87
C VAL A 49 -1.09 9.46 -13.04
N TYR A 50 -0.55 8.31 -13.46
CA TYR A 50 0.36 8.22 -14.60
C TYR A 50 -0.31 8.74 -15.89
N ALA A 51 -1.51 8.26 -16.19
CA ALA A 51 -2.26 8.72 -17.36
C ALA A 51 -2.56 10.23 -17.30
N ALA A 52 -2.95 10.75 -16.13
CA ALA A 52 -3.22 12.17 -15.94
C ALA A 52 -1.97 13.03 -16.18
N VAL A 53 -0.81 12.62 -15.65
CA VAL A 53 0.47 13.32 -15.83
C VAL A 53 0.89 13.32 -17.30
N ILE A 54 0.88 12.16 -17.96
CA ILE A 54 1.30 12.07 -19.36
C ILE A 54 0.34 12.86 -20.25
N LYS A 55 -0.98 12.75 -20.04
CA LYS A 55 -1.97 13.54 -20.76
C LYS A 55 -1.73 15.05 -20.61
N GLY A 56 -1.37 15.50 -19.41
CA GLY A 56 -1.09 16.90 -19.12
C GLY A 56 0.19 17.44 -19.78
N LEU A 57 1.22 16.59 -19.92
CA LEU A 57 2.53 17.01 -20.44
C LEU A 57 2.71 16.78 -21.94
N ALA A 58 2.20 15.65 -22.46
CA ALA A 58 2.48 15.16 -23.81
C ALA A 58 1.24 15.09 -24.71
N GLY A 59 0.05 15.43 -24.19
CA GLY A 59 -1.20 15.33 -24.92
C GLY A 59 -1.81 13.93 -24.91
N TYR A 60 -3.02 13.80 -25.47
CA TYR A 60 -3.82 12.57 -25.40
C TYR A 60 -3.22 11.43 -26.25
N ASP A 61 -2.79 11.72 -27.48
CA ASP A 61 -2.27 10.70 -28.41
C ASP A 61 -1.03 9.99 -27.85
N ARG A 62 -0.11 10.77 -27.24
CA ARG A 62 1.08 10.20 -26.59
C ARG A 62 0.77 9.48 -25.29
N ALA A 63 -0.30 9.85 -24.58
CA ALA A 63 -0.70 9.16 -23.36
C ALA A 63 -1.13 7.72 -23.62
N GLU A 64 -1.81 7.46 -24.74
CA GLU A 64 -2.25 6.11 -25.10
C GLU A 64 -1.06 5.23 -25.51
N GLU A 65 -0.15 5.76 -26.33
CA GLU A 65 1.10 5.06 -26.70
C GLU A 65 1.98 4.74 -25.48
N LEU A 66 2.03 5.64 -24.51
CA LEU A 66 2.87 5.51 -23.31
C LEU A 66 2.19 4.78 -22.15
N PHE A 67 0.88 4.55 -22.23
CA PHE A 67 0.11 3.86 -21.19
C PHE A 67 0.68 2.49 -20.80
N PRO A 68 1.07 1.58 -21.72
CA PRO A 68 1.57 0.25 -21.34
C PRO A 68 2.84 0.29 -20.48
N PHE A 69 3.63 1.37 -20.51
CA PHE A 69 4.79 1.51 -19.63
C PHE A 69 4.43 1.59 -18.14
N VAL A 70 3.15 1.81 -17.78
CA VAL A 70 2.69 1.69 -16.39
C VAL A 70 2.97 0.30 -15.81
N LEU A 71 3.02 -0.74 -16.66
CA LEU A 71 3.37 -2.10 -16.25
C LEU A 71 4.81 -2.20 -15.71
N LEU A 72 5.71 -1.29 -16.07
CA LEU A 72 7.04 -1.22 -15.48
C LEU A 72 6.98 -0.99 -13.96
N LEU A 73 5.88 -0.46 -13.43
CA LEU A 73 5.64 -0.39 -11.99
C LEU A 73 5.72 -1.77 -11.32
N LEU A 74 5.35 -2.87 -12.01
CA LEU A 74 5.49 -4.23 -11.46
C LEU A 74 6.95 -4.60 -11.16
N VAL A 75 7.92 -3.93 -11.77
CA VAL A 75 9.33 -4.15 -11.44
C VAL A 75 9.60 -3.83 -9.97
N VAL A 76 8.93 -2.85 -9.39
CA VAL A 76 9.10 -2.44 -7.98
C VAL A 76 8.76 -3.57 -6.98
N PRO A 77 7.54 -4.15 -6.96
CA PRO A 77 7.23 -5.25 -6.05
C PRO A 77 8.06 -6.50 -6.33
N ILE A 78 8.40 -6.77 -7.60
CA ILE A 78 9.23 -7.90 -7.98
C ILE A 78 10.65 -7.73 -7.43
N ALA A 79 11.25 -6.54 -7.58
CA ALA A 79 12.57 -6.22 -7.03
C ALA A 79 12.57 -6.29 -5.49
N MET A 80 11.48 -5.85 -4.83
CA MET A 80 11.32 -5.99 -3.37
C MET A 80 11.24 -7.45 -2.89
N LEU A 81 11.01 -8.42 -3.78
CA LEU A 81 11.00 -9.84 -3.44
C LEU A 81 12.41 -10.44 -3.27
N VAL A 82 13.45 -9.73 -3.73
CA VAL A 82 14.86 -10.15 -3.65
C VAL A 82 15.41 -10.04 -2.22
N PRO A 83 15.31 -8.90 -1.51
CA PRO A 83 15.82 -8.80 -0.14
C PRO A 83 14.96 -9.60 0.83
N ARG A 84 15.60 -10.45 1.66
CA ARG A 84 14.90 -11.28 2.66
C ARG A 84 14.07 -10.44 3.65
N ARG A 85 14.51 -9.22 3.94
CA ARG A 85 13.86 -8.31 4.90
C ARG A 85 12.52 -7.76 4.40
N THR A 86 12.35 -7.58 3.09
CA THR A 86 11.15 -7.01 2.47
C THR A 86 10.21 -8.06 1.88
N ARG A 87 10.67 -9.31 1.77
CA ARG A 87 9.97 -10.40 1.07
C ARG A 87 8.57 -10.66 1.62
N ARG A 88 8.37 -10.60 2.94
CA ARG A 88 7.05 -10.81 3.55
C ARG A 88 6.08 -9.72 3.12
N PHE A 89 6.48 -8.45 3.22
CA PHE A 89 5.70 -7.31 2.75
C PHE A 89 5.37 -7.41 1.25
N ALA A 90 6.40 -7.68 0.43
CA ALA A 90 6.27 -7.76 -1.02
C ALA A 90 5.28 -8.84 -1.47
N ARG A 91 5.24 -9.99 -0.79
CA ARG A 91 4.26 -11.06 -1.06
C ARG A 91 2.83 -10.59 -0.83
N TYR A 92 2.55 -9.92 0.30
CA TYR A 92 1.20 -9.42 0.57
C TYR A 92 0.83 -8.25 -0.34
N MET A 93 1.80 -7.42 -0.72
CA MET A 93 1.62 -6.37 -1.74
C MET A 93 1.23 -6.96 -3.10
N LEU A 94 1.95 -7.98 -3.57
CA LEU A 94 1.58 -8.69 -4.80
C LEU A 94 0.20 -9.34 -4.68
N LEU A 95 -0.14 -9.91 -3.51
CA LEU A 95 -1.46 -10.48 -3.28
C LEU A 95 -2.57 -9.42 -3.36
N GLY A 96 -2.36 -8.23 -2.79
CA GLY A 96 -3.26 -7.09 -2.93
C GLY A 96 -3.42 -6.65 -4.38
N MET A 97 -2.30 -6.51 -5.12
CA MET A 97 -2.32 -6.17 -6.54
C MET A 97 -3.14 -7.18 -7.36
N VAL A 98 -2.84 -8.46 -7.22
CA VAL A 98 -3.51 -9.54 -7.97
C VAL A 98 -5.00 -9.58 -7.62
N ALA A 99 -5.36 -9.48 -6.34
CA ALA A 99 -6.76 -9.44 -5.92
C ALA A 99 -7.50 -8.25 -6.56
N THR A 100 -6.90 -7.06 -6.58
CA THR A 100 -7.50 -5.88 -7.23
C THR A 100 -7.64 -6.08 -8.74
N ILE A 101 -6.63 -6.61 -9.43
CA ILE A 101 -6.69 -6.88 -10.87
C ILE A 101 -7.82 -7.87 -11.19
N VAL A 102 -7.94 -8.94 -10.41
CA VAL A 102 -9.01 -9.94 -10.59
C VAL A 102 -10.39 -9.30 -10.40
N VAL A 103 -10.57 -8.50 -9.35
CA VAL A 103 -11.84 -7.82 -9.08
C VAL A 103 -12.18 -6.82 -10.19
N VAL A 104 -11.25 -5.94 -10.56
CA VAL A 104 -11.47 -4.92 -11.59
C VAL A 104 -11.73 -5.57 -12.94
N GLY A 105 -10.92 -6.55 -13.34
CA GLY A 105 -11.11 -7.30 -14.58
C GLY A 105 -12.43 -8.06 -14.61
N GLY A 106 -12.80 -8.70 -13.49
CA GLY A 106 -14.07 -9.41 -13.36
C GLY A 106 -15.28 -8.49 -13.48
N VAL A 107 -15.25 -7.33 -12.82
CA VAL A 107 -16.29 -6.31 -12.93
C VAL A 107 -16.37 -5.76 -14.36
N ALA A 108 -15.23 -5.42 -14.96
CA ALA A 108 -15.19 -4.91 -16.34
C ALA A 108 -15.77 -5.92 -17.34
N ALA A 109 -15.39 -7.21 -17.21
CA ALA A 109 -15.92 -8.28 -18.05
C ALA A 109 -17.42 -8.49 -17.85
N ALA A 110 -17.90 -8.49 -16.60
CA ALA A 110 -19.32 -8.63 -16.29
C ALA A 110 -20.15 -7.47 -16.85
N VAL A 111 -19.66 -6.23 -16.71
CA VAL A 111 -20.31 -5.04 -17.29
C VAL A 111 -20.31 -5.12 -18.81
N LEU A 112 -19.19 -5.45 -19.44
CA LEU A 112 -19.11 -5.61 -20.89
C LEU A 112 -20.09 -6.68 -21.40
N PHE A 113 -20.15 -7.82 -20.72
CA PHE A 113 -21.11 -8.88 -21.04
C PHE A 113 -22.56 -8.39 -20.93
N PHE A 114 -22.89 -7.64 -19.87
CA PHE A 114 -24.21 -7.07 -19.68
C PHE A 114 -24.58 -6.07 -20.79
N LEU A 115 -23.66 -5.18 -21.17
CA LEU A 115 -23.85 -4.21 -22.26
C LEU A 115 -24.10 -4.93 -23.59
N LEU A 116 -23.25 -5.88 -23.95
CA LEU A 116 -23.40 -6.66 -25.19
C LEU A 116 -24.71 -7.42 -25.26
N LYS A 117 -25.15 -8.01 -24.14
CA LYS A 117 -26.43 -8.72 -24.09
C LYS A 117 -27.64 -7.79 -24.18
N LYS A 118 -27.51 -6.54 -23.73
CA LYS A 118 -28.59 -5.55 -23.77
C LYS A 118 -28.71 -4.86 -25.14
N ASP A 119 -27.69 -4.95 -25.97
CA ASP A 119 -27.65 -4.35 -27.31
C ASP A 119 -27.91 -5.38 -28.43
N ALA A 120 -27.99 -6.67 -28.10
CA ALA A 120 -28.43 -7.77 -28.95
C ALA A 120 -29.93 -8.06 -28.78
#